data_AF-A0A7X6TNG2-F1
#
_entry.id   AF-A0A7X6TNG2-F1
#
_cell.length_a   1.000
_cell.length_b   1.000
_cell.length_c   1.000
_cell.angle_alpha   90.00
_cell.angle_beta   90.00
_cell.angle_gamma   90.00
#
_symmetry.space_group_name_H-M   'P 1'
#
loop_
_entity.id
_entity.type
_entity.pdbx_description
1 polymer ?
#
loop_
_entity_poly.entity_id
_entity_poly.type
_entity_poly.pdbx_seq_one_letter_code
_entity_poly.pdbx_strand_id
1 'polypeptide(L)'
;MTEKNKDKNTNKADIVQKPDKIKIVPKDLPGPSQITAPEGPSSDDLRGIYISKKKRRFPSWLLAAVVALIILVGIFWILPKVFIERNEETLPSLLESDPQYDYEDDSTVVVSANSCWLYAEPGRGSDRVAQLLFNEGLQLLEASDERYLEVSTGYGLRGYVLRSDVSADASGIDPEKALFKVVVRTPEKNIMSHAQGGTIIAKAPLGSVLYADYQDVQVLRIRLPQGLQGWISKNDVFILEPEENMPSSEDIESALVSAALTFERTTWVPHGLTSSGIDMTGVLYLSCIMSGINVTPRAESIAQLGDYIGLPDNSETGLIDLRYAKTGDILVLKDITEGKNEIDFALIMPDERVMMHRIGTSTISVYSLTNKNLRLEEKVEEVRRISVQEH
;
A
#
# COMPACT_ATOMS: atom_id res chain seq x y z
N MET A 1 61.11 -20.16 -35.16
CA MET A 1 61.11 -18.99 -36.08
C MET A 1 60.08 -18.01 -35.53
N THR A 2 60.49 -17.00 -34.75
CA THR A 2 61.15 -15.72 -35.14
C THR A 2 60.14 -14.72 -35.69
N GLU A 3 59.69 -13.72 -34.92
CA GLU A 3 60.42 -12.51 -34.44
C GLU A 3 60.54 -11.37 -35.47
N LYS A 4 59.80 -10.27 -35.26
CA LYS A 4 60.29 -8.90 -34.93
C LYS A 4 59.09 -7.94 -34.87
N ASN A 5 58.87 -7.03 -33.90
CA ASN A 5 59.73 -6.20 -33.02
C ASN A 5 60.08 -4.82 -33.64
N LYS A 6 60.11 -3.79 -32.77
CA LYS A 6 60.45 -2.35 -32.94
C LYS A 6 59.26 -1.37 -33.10
N ASP A 7 59.29 -0.16 -32.52
CA ASP A 7 60.32 0.46 -31.64
C ASP A 7 59.74 1.59 -30.74
N LYS A 8 60.14 1.62 -29.46
CA LYS A 8 60.53 2.83 -28.66
C LYS A 8 59.47 3.90 -28.26
N ASN A 9 59.69 4.76 -27.25
CA ASN A 9 60.84 4.90 -26.32
C ASN A 9 60.46 5.53 -24.95
N THR A 10 61.25 5.22 -23.91
CA THR A 10 61.57 6.04 -22.69
C THR A 10 60.44 6.64 -21.81
N ASN A 11 60.54 6.71 -20.47
CA ASN A 11 61.69 6.44 -19.59
C ASN A 11 61.25 5.98 -18.18
N LYS A 12 62.11 5.14 -17.59
CA LYS A 12 62.59 5.09 -16.18
C LYS A 12 62.07 6.15 -15.18
N ALA A 13 61.93 5.88 -13.88
CA ALA A 13 62.03 4.66 -13.04
C ALA A 13 61.63 5.06 -11.58
N ASP A 14 61.57 4.22 -10.53
CA ASP A 14 61.87 2.79 -10.35
C ASP A 14 60.96 2.18 -9.24
N ILE A 15 61.08 0.89 -8.91
CA ILE A 15 60.07 0.11 -8.17
C ILE A 15 60.53 -0.46 -6.81
N VAL A 16 59.76 -0.08 -5.76
CA VAL A 16 59.28 -0.86 -4.60
C VAL A 16 60.12 -2.04 -4.05
N GLN A 17 60.42 -2.02 -2.74
CA GLN A 17 60.06 -3.12 -1.81
C GLN A 17 60.17 -2.79 -0.30
N LYS A 18 59.38 -3.53 0.50
CA LYS A 18 59.27 -3.49 1.97
C LYS A 18 59.67 -4.87 2.51
N PRO A 19 60.33 -4.97 3.69
CA PRO A 19 59.76 -5.85 4.73
C PRO A 19 59.96 -5.31 6.17
N ASP A 20 59.92 -6.20 7.17
CA ASP A 20 59.51 -5.94 8.56
C ASP A 20 60.65 -6.12 9.60
N LYS A 21 60.56 -5.37 10.73
CA LYS A 21 61.05 -5.65 12.12
C LYS A 21 62.52 -6.04 12.42
N ILE A 22 63.06 -5.48 13.53
CA ILE A 22 63.50 -6.21 14.76
C ILE A 22 64.10 -5.24 15.82
N LYS A 23 64.07 -5.62 17.12
CA LYS A 23 64.67 -4.90 18.28
C LYS A 23 66.16 -5.24 18.49
N ILE A 24 66.95 -4.30 19.02
CA ILE A 24 68.18 -4.56 19.81
C ILE A 24 68.24 -3.59 21.02
N VAL A 25 68.89 -3.99 22.13
CA VAL A 25 69.08 -3.24 23.39
C VAL A 25 70.56 -3.29 23.83
N PRO A 26 71.18 -2.20 24.33
CA PRO A 26 72.55 -2.21 24.91
C PRO A 26 72.62 -2.25 26.45
N LYS A 27 73.83 -2.54 26.96
CA LYS A 27 74.30 -2.61 28.36
C LYS A 27 75.82 -2.25 28.36
N ASP A 28 76.55 -1.83 29.40
CA ASP A 28 76.44 -1.97 30.86
C ASP A 28 76.98 -0.73 31.63
N LEU A 29 77.10 -0.79 32.97
CA LEU A 29 77.73 0.24 33.81
C LEU A 29 79.29 0.19 33.77
N PRO A 30 79.99 1.20 34.33
CA PRO A 30 80.38 1.11 35.75
C PRO A 30 80.22 2.41 36.56
N GLY A 31 80.34 2.31 37.90
CA GLY A 31 80.42 3.46 38.84
C GLY A 31 81.86 3.96 39.09
N PRO A 32 82.16 4.69 40.20
CA PRO A 32 81.81 4.23 41.55
C PRO A 32 81.37 5.30 42.60
N SER A 33 80.66 4.83 43.64
CA SER A 33 80.64 5.24 45.08
C SER A 33 81.02 6.70 45.49
N GLN A 34 80.27 7.42 46.32
CA GLN A 34 80.13 7.17 47.79
C GLN A 34 79.11 8.10 48.50
N ILE A 35 78.53 7.60 49.60
CA ILE A 35 78.15 8.31 50.87
C ILE A 35 77.05 9.42 50.84
N THR A 36 75.85 9.01 51.29
CA THR A 36 74.96 9.59 52.34
C THR A 36 74.52 11.08 52.34
N ALA A 37 73.27 11.32 52.74
CA ALA A 37 72.68 12.63 53.00
C ALA A 37 72.78 13.09 54.48
N PRO A 38 72.67 14.41 54.74
CA PRO A 38 72.12 14.97 55.99
C PRO A 38 70.93 15.93 55.73
N GLU A 39 70.24 16.35 56.81
CA GLU A 39 68.99 17.15 56.77
C GLU A 39 69.18 18.63 57.17
N GLY A 40 68.34 19.53 56.59
CA GLY A 40 68.12 20.93 57.02
C GLY A 40 69.28 21.92 56.78
N PRO A 41 69.16 23.20 57.19
CA PRO A 41 67.97 23.97 57.63
C PRO A 41 67.26 24.61 56.39
N SER A 42 66.64 25.80 56.32
CA SER A 42 66.33 26.98 57.18
C SER A 42 65.08 27.69 56.59
N SER A 43 64.01 27.99 57.35
CA SER A 43 63.72 29.19 58.16
C SER A 43 62.74 30.16 57.46
N ASP A 44 61.98 30.91 58.27
CA ASP A 44 61.15 32.09 57.91
C ASP A 44 60.00 31.84 56.90
N ASP A 45 58.75 32.24 57.14
CA ASP A 45 58.29 33.52 57.70
C ASP A 45 56.94 33.40 58.49
N LEU A 46 56.48 34.51 59.06
CA LEU A 46 55.34 34.66 59.96
C LEU A 46 53.97 34.52 59.27
N ARG A 47 53.02 33.82 59.92
CA ARG A 47 51.70 34.35 60.40
C ARG A 47 50.77 33.24 60.93
N GLY A 48 49.86 33.61 61.83
CA GLY A 48 49.01 32.68 62.58
C GLY A 48 47.83 32.09 61.79
N ILE A 49 47.39 30.89 62.18
CA ILE A 49 46.27 30.16 61.56
C ILE A 49 45.07 30.15 62.51
N TYR A 50 43.97 30.79 62.10
CA TYR A 50 42.66 30.63 62.73
C TYR A 50 41.97 29.35 62.26
N ILE A 51 41.24 28.69 63.17
CA ILE A 51 40.44 27.50 62.87
C ILE A 51 39.26 27.89 61.96
N SER A 52 39.01 27.11 60.89
CA SER A 52 37.72 27.14 60.20
C SER A 52 37.28 25.74 59.72
N LYS A 53 35.98 25.43 59.87
CA LYS A 53 35.41 24.16 59.40
C LYS A 53 35.37 24.15 57.87
N LYS A 54 35.94 23.11 57.25
CA LYS A 54 35.96 22.88 55.79
C LYS A 54 34.56 22.62 55.22
N LYS A 55 33.77 23.69 55.02
CA LYS A 55 32.49 23.63 54.28
C LYS A 55 32.77 23.11 52.87
N ARG A 56 32.29 21.90 52.55
CA ARG A 56 32.19 21.41 51.16
C ARG A 56 31.25 22.35 50.40
N ARG A 57 31.80 23.29 49.62
CA ARG A 57 31.04 23.99 48.58
C ARG A 57 30.81 23.00 47.45
N PHE A 58 29.58 22.52 47.27
CA PHE A 58 29.20 21.85 46.03
C PHE A 58 29.37 22.84 44.87
N PRO A 59 30.03 22.47 43.77
CA PRO A 59 30.25 23.37 42.65
C PRO A 59 28.93 23.54 41.88
N SER A 60 28.60 24.77 41.47
CA SER A 60 27.27 25.12 40.94
C SER A 60 26.85 24.35 39.68
N TRP A 61 27.81 23.91 38.85
CA TRP A 61 27.53 23.06 37.69
C TRP A 61 26.91 21.71 38.05
N LEU A 62 27.14 21.18 39.26
CA LEU A 62 26.54 19.93 39.71
C LEU A 62 25.03 20.07 39.92
N LEU A 63 24.54 21.25 40.32
CA LEU A 63 23.11 21.53 40.39
C LEU A 63 22.48 21.54 38.99
N ALA A 64 23.14 22.18 38.02
CA ALA A 64 22.70 22.19 36.63
C ALA A 64 22.70 20.79 36.00
N ALA A 65 23.73 19.97 36.27
CA ALA A 65 23.80 18.58 35.81
C ALA A 65 22.69 17.70 36.42
N VAL A 66 22.37 17.88 37.70
CA VAL A 66 21.23 17.19 38.34
C VAL A 66 19.90 17.63 37.74
N VAL A 67 19.69 18.93 37.49
CA VAL A 67 18.46 19.42 36.82
C VAL A 67 18.35 18.87 35.39
N ALA A 68 19.43 18.87 34.61
CA ALA A 68 19.44 18.29 33.27
C ALA A 68 19.12 16.78 33.28
N LEU A 69 19.66 16.02 34.25
CA LEU A 69 19.37 14.60 34.40
C LEU A 69 17.93 14.34 34.85
N ILE A 70 17.36 15.18 35.73
CA ILE A 70 15.93 15.12 36.10
C ILE A 70 15.04 15.39 34.89
N ILE A 71 15.39 16.36 34.03
CA ILE A 71 14.65 16.63 32.78
C ILE A 71 14.74 15.43 31.83
N LEU A 72 15.93 14.85 31.65
CA LEU A 72 16.14 13.71 30.75
C LEU A 72 15.39 12.46 31.22
N VAL A 73 15.42 12.15 32.52
CA VAL A 73 14.62 11.07 33.13
C VAL A 73 13.12 11.38 33.02
N GLY A 74 12.70 12.62 33.26
CA GLY A 74 11.31 13.06 33.11
C GLY A 74 10.79 12.83 31.69
N ILE A 75 11.56 13.23 30.67
CA ILE A 75 11.27 12.95 29.26
C ILE A 75 11.13 11.43 29.04
N PHE A 76 12.11 10.63 29.45
CA PHE A 76 12.09 9.17 29.26
C PHE A 76 11.02 8.39 30.04
N TRP A 77 10.40 8.98 31.07
CA TRP A 77 9.29 8.37 31.82
C TRP A 77 7.91 8.91 31.45
N ILE A 78 7.81 10.15 30.97
CA ILE A 78 6.54 10.79 30.61
C ILE A 78 6.18 10.54 29.15
N LEU A 79 7.12 10.67 28.20
CA LEU A 79 6.83 10.43 26.78
C LEU A 79 6.21 9.04 26.51
N PRO A 80 6.81 7.91 26.94
CA PRO A 80 6.22 6.61 26.64
C PRO A 80 4.81 6.45 27.23
N LYS A 81 4.49 7.07 28.37
CA LYS A 81 3.12 7.01 28.92
C LYS A 81 2.13 7.85 28.10
N VAL A 82 2.49 9.07 27.73
CA VAL A 82 1.64 9.95 26.92
C VAL A 82 1.43 9.43 25.49
N PHE A 83 2.38 8.67 24.95
CA PHE A 83 2.22 7.98 23.66
C PHE A 83 1.49 6.63 23.75
N ILE A 84 1.58 5.90 24.86
CA ILE A 84 0.81 4.66 25.06
C ILE A 84 -0.67 4.97 25.31
N GLU A 85 -0.99 5.93 26.19
CA GLU A 85 -2.38 6.31 26.53
C GLU A 85 -3.14 7.06 25.40
N ARG A 86 -2.55 7.18 24.20
CA ARG A 86 -3.19 7.84 23.03
C ARG A 86 -3.13 7.03 21.73
N ASN A 87 -2.58 5.81 21.75
CA ASN A 87 -2.44 4.95 20.57
C ASN A 87 -3.30 3.67 20.65
N GLU A 88 -4.36 3.67 21.47
CA GLU A 88 -5.43 2.64 21.44
C GLU A 88 -6.58 2.99 20.48
N GLU A 89 -6.48 4.09 19.72
CA GLU A 89 -7.18 4.17 18.43
C GLU A 89 -6.41 3.28 17.44
N THR A 90 -7.01 2.12 17.13
CA THR A 90 -6.43 1.13 16.21
C THR A 90 -6.35 1.69 14.79
N LEU A 91 -5.18 2.20 14.42
CA LEU A 91 -4.78 2.32 13.02
C LEU A 91 -4.76 0.91 12.42
N PRO A 92 -5.65 0.57 11.46
CA PRO A 92 -5.47 -0.65 10.68
C PRO A 92 -4.16 -0.53 9.91
N SER A 93 -3.43 -1.64 9.78
CA SER A 93 -2.22 -1.71 8.96
C SER A 93 -2.60 -1.63 7.48
N LEU A 94 -2.70 -0.42 6.93
CA LEU A 94 -3.00 -0.11 5.52
C LEU A 94 -1.85 -0.49 4.55
N LEU A 95 -1.15 -1.57 4.86
CA LEU A 95 -0.37 -2.41 3.96
C LEU A 95 -0.90 -3.82 4.16
N GLU A 96 -2.15 -4.04 3.73
CA GLU A 96 -2.75 -5.36 3.71
C GLU A 96 -1.97 -6.22 2.71
N SER A 97 -1.43 -7.34 3.20
CA SER A 97 -0.93 -8.42 2.35
C SER A 97 -2.08 -9.05 1.58
N ASP A 98 -1.79 -9.65 0.42
CA ASP A 98 -2.76 -10.43 -0.39
C ASP A 98 -3.54 -11.38 0.55
N PRO A 99 -4.89 -11.44 0.48
CA PRO A 99 -5.71 -11.99 1.56
C PRO A 99 -5.43 -13.49 1.75
N GLN A 100 -4.75 -13.81 2.85
CA GLN A 100 -4.29 -15.16 3.15
C GLN A 100 -5.42 -16.00 3.74
N TYR A 101 -6.29 -16.52 2.87
CA TYR A 101 -7.25 -17.56 3.22
C TYR A 101 -6.53 -18.85 3.65
N ASP A 102 -7.02 -19.51 4.70
CA ASP A 102 -6.65 -20.89 4.98
C ASP A 102 -7.52 -21.80 4.10
N TYR A 103 -6.96 -22.26 2.98
CA TYR A 103 -7.65 -23.09 2.01
C TYR A 103 -7.93 -24.53 2.51
N GLU A 104 -7.45 -24.90 3.71
CA GLU A 104 -7.81 -26.15 4.39
C GLU A 104 -8.90 -25.97 5.48
N ASP A 105 -9.35 -24.73 5.77
CA ASP A 105 -10.43 -24.46 6.73
C ASP A 105 -11.83 -24.66 6.09
N ASP A 106 -12.63 -25.56 6.68
CA ASP A 106 -14.04 -25.86 6.34
C ASP A 106 -14.97 -24.61 6.34
N SER A 107 -14.50 -23.46 6.84
CA SER A 107 -15.22 -22.19 6.87
C SER A 107 -14.94 -21.25 5.69
N THR A 108 -14.15 -21.63 4.68
CA THR A 108 -14.02 -20.83 3.44
C THR A 108 -15.20 -21.04 2.50
N VAL A 109 -15.82 -19.95 2.01
CA VAL A 109 -16.86 -19.97 0.95
C VAL A 109 -16.49 -19.05 -0.21
N VAL A 110 -16.99 -19.34 -1.43
CA VAL A 110 -16.59 -18.64 -2.66
C VAL A 110 -17.79 -18.14 -3.46
N VAL A 111 -17.73 -16.92 -3.98
CA VAL A 111 -18.79 -16.34 -4.82
C VAL A 111 -18.92 -17.13 -6.13
N SER A 112 -20.13 -17.62 -6.39
CA SER A 112 -20.48 -18.45 -7.56
C SER A 112 -21.43 -17.76 -8.55
N ALA A 113 -22.08 -16.67 -8.13
CA ALA A 113 -22.79 -15.75 -9.01
C ALA A 113 -21.80 -14.81 -9.76
N ASN A 114 -22.16 -14.32 -10.96
CA ASN A 114 -21.37 -13.35 -11.75
C ASN A 114 -20.89 -12.15 -10.89
N SER A 115 -21.74 -11.73 -9.96
CA SER A 115 -21.39 -10.97 -8.76
C SER A 115 -22.52 -11.14 -7.74
N CYS A 116 -22.28 -10.84 -6.47
CA CYS A 116 -23.34 -10.79 -5.45
C CYS A 116 -23.21 -9.52 -4.60
N TRP A 117 -24.20 -9.26 -3.75
CA TRP A 117 -24.19 -8.11 -2.84
C TRP A 117 -23.94 -8.57 -1.41
N LEU A 118 -23.04 -7.86 -0.72
CA LEU A 118 -22.87 -7.93 0.72
C LEU A 118 -23.85 -6.93 1.36
N TYR A 119 -24.72 -7.42 2.23
CA TYR A 119 -25.76 -6.64 2.92
C TYR A 119 -25.36 -6.34 4.37
N ALA A 120 -25.77 -5.19 4.90
CA ALA A 120 -25.57 -4.85 6.31
C ALA A 120 -26.32 -5.78 7.28
N GLU A 121 -27.52 -6.24 6.90
CA GLU A 121 -28.40 -7.13 7.66
C GLU A 121 -28.98 -8.24 6.76
N PRO A 122 -29.44 -9.39 7.31
CA PRO A 122 -30.03 -10.48 6.53
C PRO A 122 -31.45 -10.14 6.03
N GLY A 123 -31.56 -9.32 4.97
CA GLY A 123 -32.84 -8.93 4.40
C GLY A 123 -32.79 -8.32 3.00
N ARG A 124 -33.85 -8.55 2.20
CA ARG A 124 -33.98 -8.01 0.83
C ARG A 124 -34.09 -6.48 0.74
N GLY A 125 -34.37 -5.83 1.86
CA GLY A 125 -34.40 -4.38 2.00
C GLY A 125 -33.27 -3.81 2.85
N SER A 126 -32.26 -4.62 3.18
CA SER A 126 -31.04 -4.13 3.83
C SER A 126 -30.27 -3.22 2.87
N ASP A 127 -29.58 -2.24 3.45
CA ASP A 127 -28.50 -1.52 2.76
C ASP A 127 -27.44 -2.52 2.25
N ARG A 128 -26.81 -2.16 1.14
CA ARG A 128 -25.71 -2.88 0.49
C ARG A 128 -24.42 -2.18 0.87
N VAL A 129 -23.44 -2.93 1.38
CA VAL A 129 -22.16 -2.37 1.85
C VAL A 129 -20.99 -2.63 0.88
N ALA A 130 -21.11 -3.67 0.03
CA ALA A 130 -20.20 -3.96 -1.06
C ALA A 130 -20.89 -4.80 -2.15
N GLN A 131 -20.40 -4.75 -3.39
CA GLN A 131 -20.56 -5.81 -4.37
C GLN A 131 -19.32 -6.71 -4.34
N LEU A 132 -19.53 -8.02 -4.47
CA LEU A 132 -18.47 -9.04 -4.48
C LEU A 132 -18.39 -9.70 -5.86
N LEU A 133 -17.19 -10.00 -6.33
CA LEU A 133 -16.94 -10.49 -7.69
C LEU A 133 -17.00 -12.02 -7.80
N PHE A 134 -17.22 -12.55 -9.01
CA PHE A 134 -17.19 -14.00 -9.24
C PHE A 134 -15.83 -14.60 -8.86
N ASN A 135 -15.87 -15.75 -8.17
CA ASN A 135 -14.72 -16.47 -7.62
C ASN A 135 -13.95 -15.72 -6.51
N GLU A 136 -14.52 -14.67 -5.92
CA GLU A 136 -13.99 -14.04 -4.70
C GLU A 136 -14.17 -14.99 -3.49
N GLY A 137 -13.09 -15.19 -2.73
CA GLY A 137 -13.08 -15.97 -1.48
C GLY A 137 -13.60 -15.16 -0.30
N LEU A 138 -14.28 -15.82 0.63
CA LEU A 138 -14.93 -15.21 1.80
C LEU A 138 -14.78 -16.14 3.01
N GLN A 139 -14.53 -15.54 4.17
CA GLN A 139 -14.51 -16.23 5.46
C GLN A 139 -15.94 -16.35 6.00
N LEU A 140 -16.46 -17.56 6.18
CA LEU A 140 -17.75 -17.78 6.84
C LEU A 140 -17.64 -17.46 8.34
N LEU A 141 -18.63 -16.75 8.87
CA LEU A 141 -18.75 -16.39 10.29
C LEU A 141 -19.96 -17.08 10.94
N GLU A 142 -21.13 -16.99 10.30
CA GLU A 142 -22.36 -17.64 10.79
C GLU A 142 -23.25 -18.14 9.64
N ALA A 143 -23.84 -19.32 9.82
CA ALA A 143 -24.68 -20.00 8.83
C ALA A 143 -26.06 -20.40 9.37
N SER A 144 -26.60 -19.66 10.34
CA SER A 144 -27.86 -19.97 11.04
C SER A 144 -29.14 -19.59 10.26
N ASP A 145 -29.13 -18.51 9.47
CA ASP A 145 -30.24 -18.13 8.60
C ASP A 145 -30.33 -19.08 7.38
N GLU A 146 -31.54 -19.48 7.00
CA GLU A 146 -31.75 -20.42 5.89
C GLU A 146 -31.30 -19.87 4.52
N ARG A 147 -31.29 -18.55 4.34
CA ARG A 147 -31.11 -17.85 3.05
C ARG A 147 -29.88 -16.96 3.02
N TYR A 148 -29.42 -16.48 4.17
CA TYR A 148 -28.25 -15.62 4.32
C TYR A 148 -27.11 -16.35 5.05
N LEU A 149 -25.88 -15.91 4.80
CA LEU A 149 -24.67 -16.31 5.53
C LEU A 149 -23.96 -15.04 5.99
N GLU A 150 -23.55 -14.97 7.25
CA GLU A 150 -22.63 -13.92 7.71
C GLU A 150 -21.21 -14.28 7.28
N VAL A 151 -20.53 -13.34 6.62
CA VAL A 151 -19.18 -13.53 6.08
C VAL A 151 -18.29 -12.32 6.36
N SER A 152 -16.98 -12.52 6.32
CA SER A 152 -15.98 -11.47 6.14
C SER A 152 -15.31 -11.62 4.78
N THR A 153 -15.07 -10.49 4.10
CA THR A 153 -14.15 -10.44 2.96
C THR A 153 -12.70 -10.54 3.45
N GLY A 154 -11.76 -10.82 2.54
CA GLY A 154 -10.31 -10.81 2.84
C GLY A 154 -9.78 -9.46 3.34
N TYR A 155 -10.45 -8.35 2.97
CA TYR A 155 -10.18 -6.99 3.45
C TYR A 155 -11.05 -6.60 4.68
N GLY A 156 -11.45 -7.59 5.47
CA GLY A 156 -12.07 -7.42 6.79
C GLY A 156 -13.48 -6.82 6.82
N LEU A 157 -14.13 -6.61 5.66
CA LEU A 157 -15.50 -6.10 5.61
C LEU A 157 -16.49 -7.24 5.91
N ARG A 158 -17.36 -7.02 6.89
CA ARG A 158 -18.38 -8.00 7.30
C ARG A 158 -19.77 -7.65 6.78
N GLY A 159 -20.58 -8.67 6.59
CA GLY A 159 -22.00 -8.54 6.26
C GLY A 159 -22.61 -9.87 5.86
N TYR A 160 -23.80 -9.80 5.26
CA TYR A 160 -24.59 -10.97 4.88
C TYR A 160 -24.62 -11.17 3.37
N VAL A 161 -24.33 -12.37 2.89
CA VAL A 161 -24.49 -12.77 1.47
C VAL A 161 -25.65 -13.76 1.32
N LEU A 162 -26.22 -13.85 0.13
CA LEU A 162 -27.23 -14.87 -0.17
C LEU A 162 -26.57 -16.25 -0.32
N ARG A 163 -27.10 -17.25 0.40
CA ARG A 163 -26.67 -18.66 0.35
C ARG A 163 -26.81 -19.28 -1.06
N SER A 164 -27.62 -18.70 -1.93
CA SER A 164 -27.75 -19.09 -3.34
C SER A 164 -26.61 -18.62 -4.24
N ASP A 165 -25.83 -17.62 -3.80
CA ASP A 165 -24.90 -16.88 -4.64
C ASP A 165 -23.44 -17.29 -4.36
N VAL A 166 -23.20 -18.05 -3.29
CA VAL A 166 -21.90 -18.58 -2.87
C VAL A 166 -21.89 -20.11 -2.79
N SER A 167 -20.69 -20.69 -2.83
CA SER A 167 -20.39 -22.12 -2.75
C SER A 167 -19.53 -22.41 -1.53
N ALA A 168 -19.85 -23.49 -0.80
CA ALA A 168 -18.98 -24.01 0.26
C ALA A 168 -17.83 -24.88 -0.26
N ASP A 169 -17.79 -25.18 -1.56
CA ASP A 169 -16.58 -25.72 -2.20
C ASP A 169 -15.68 -24.58 -2.68
N ALA A 170 -14.53 -24.45 -2.01
CA ALA A 170 -13.48 -23.48 -2.28
C ALA A 170 -12.41 -23.97 -3.27
N SER A 171 -12.57 -25.15 -3.88
CA SER A 171 -11.61 -25.69 -4.85
C SER A 171 -11.40 -24.81 -6.11
N GLY A 172 -12.21 -23.77 -6.32
CA GLY A 172 -12.00 -22.74 -7.36
C GLY A 172 -10.90 -21.70 -7.05
N ILE A 173 -10.48 -21.51 -5.79
CA ILE A 173 -9.56 -20.42 -5.38
C ILE A 173 -8.19 -20.85 -4.88
N ASP A 174 -8.01 -22.14 -4.55
CA ASP A 174 -6.74 -22.72 -4.10
C ASP A 174 -5.55 -22.45 -5.07
N PRO A 175 -4.47 -21.76 -4.64
CA PRO A 175 -3.33 -21.45 -5.49
C PRO A 175 -2.36 -22.62 -5.68
N GLU A 176 -2.17 -23.49 -4.68
CA GLU A 176 -1.24 -24.65 -4.76
C GLU A 176 -1.66 -25.66 -5.83
N LYS A 177 -2.98 -25.84 -6.00
CA LYS A 177 -3.58 -26.72 -7.01
C LYS A 177 -3.72 -26.01 -8.37
N ALA A 178 -3.09 -24.86 -8.58
CA ALA A 178 -3.13 -24.08 -9.83
C ALA A 178 -1.78 -24.09 -10.56
N LEU A 179 -1.83 -23.86 -11.88
CA LEU A 179 -0.65 -23.53 -12.68
C LEU A 179 -0.52 -22.02 -12.90
N PHE A 180 -1.63 -21.28 -12.94
CA PHE A 180 -1.65 -19.83 -13.17
C PHE A 180 -2.76 -19.14 -12.38
N LYS A 181 -2.48 -17.94 -11.88
CA LYS A 181 -3.50 -16.95 -11.50
C LYS A 181 -3.89 -16.16 -12.75
N VAL A 182 -5.17 -15.87 -12.89
CA VAL A 182 -5.75 -15.28 -14.12
C VAL A 182 -6.71 -14.16 -13.72
N VAL A 183 -6.43 -12.94 -14.15
CA VAL A 183 -7.21 -11.76 -13.75
C VAL A 183 -7.92 -11.15 -14.97
N VAL A 184 -9.23 -10.93 -14.86
CA VAL A 184 -10.07 -10.46 -15.98
C VAL A 184 -9.88 -8.96 -16.24
N ARG A 185 -9.55 -8.59 -17.49
CA ARG A 185 -9.30 -7.20 -17.94
C ARG A 185 -10.42 -6.59 -18.78
N THR A 186 -11.43 -7.38 -19.14
CA THR A 186 -12.59 -6.96 -19.94
C THR A 186 -13.82 -6.78 -19.03
N PRO A 187 -14.75 -5.83 -19.30
CA PRO A 187 -15.93 -5.60 -18.45
C PRO A 187 -16.78 -6.84 -18.14
N GLU A 188 -16.71 -7.89 -18.97
CA GLU A 188 -17.26 -9.21 -18.67
C GLU A 188 -16.55 -10.31 -19.50
N LYS A 189 -16.11 -11.40 -18.87
CA LYS A 189 -15.49 -12.57 -19.50
C LYS A 189 -16.43 -13.77 -19.40
N ASN A 190 -16.80 -14.34 -20.55
CA ASN A 190 -17.58 -15.58 -20.60
C ASN A 190 -16.71 -16.79 -20.28
N ILE A 191 -17.20 -17.66 -19.39
CA ILE A 191 -16.60 -18.96 -19.08
C ILE A 191 -17.43 -20.06 -19.75
N MET A 192 -16.77 -20.86 -20.60
CA MET A 192 -17.40 -21.83 -21.49
C MET A 192 -17.32 -23.26 -20.93
N SER A 193 -18.29 -24.12 -21.23
CA SER A 193 -18.26 -25.54 -20.86
C SER A 193 -17.18 -26.36 -21.56
N HIS A 194 -16.73 -25.89 -22.74
CA HIS A 194 -15.76 -26.59 -23.59
C HIS A 194 -14.82 -25.59 -24.27
N ALA A 195 -13.58 -25.98 -24.53
CA ALA A 195 -12.56 -25.18 -25.20
C ALA A 195 -12.99 -24.65 -26.59
N GLN A 196 -13.85 -25.39 -27.30
CA GLN A 196 -14.42 -25.01 -28.59
C GLN A 196 -15.90 -25.43 -28.64
N GLY A 197 -16.75 -24.60 -29.23
CA GLY A 197 -18.18 -24.90 -29.46
C GLY A 197 -19.06 -25.04 -28.20
N GLY A 198 -18.52 -24.81 -27.00
CA GLY A 198 -19.24 -24.91 -25.74
C GLY A 198 -20.30 -23.82 -25.54
N THR A 199 -21.20 -24.06 -24.60
CA THR A 199 -22.10 -23.06 -24.02
C THR A 199 -21.40 -22.21 -22.96
N ILE A 200 -21.89 -21.00 -22.71
CA ILE A 200 -21.51 -20.23 -21.52
C ILE A 200 -22.09 -20.94 -20.29
N ILE A 201 -21.28 -21.15 -19.25
CA ILE A 201 -21.70 -21.74 -17.96
C ILE A 201 -21.61 -20.76 -16.79
N ALA A 202 -20.66 -19.84 -16.84
CA ALA A 202 -20.48 -18.78 -15.86
C ALA A 202 -19.93 -17.54 -16.57
N LYS A 203 -19.89 -16.43 -15.84
CA LYS A 203 -19.26 -15.18 -16.29
C LYS A 203 -18.50 -14.56 -15.12
N ALA A 204 -17.46 -13.80 -15.47
CA ALA A 204 -16.58 -13.13 -14.52
C ALA A 204 -16.41 -11.66 -14.94
N PRO A 205 -16.78 -10.66 -14.10
CA PRO A 205 -16.53 -9.25 -14.38
C PRO A 205 -15.05 -8.88 -14.40
N LEU A 206 -14.74 -7.67 -14.85
CA LEU A 206 -13.41 -7.06 -14.71
C LEU A 206 -12.94 -7.12 -13.25
N GLY A 207 -11.67 -7.44 -13.03
CA GLY A 207 -11.07 -7.59 -11.69
C GLY A 207 -11.23 -8.99 -11.06
N SER A 208 -12.11 -9.85 -11.59
CA SER A 208 -12.27 -11.21 -11.05
C SER A 208 -10.97 -12.01 -11.14
N VAL A 209 -10.61 -12.69 -10.05
CA VAL A 209 -9.43 -13.55 -9.94
C VAL A 209 -9.84 -15.02 -10.09
N LEU A 210 -9.24 -15.69 -11.06
CA LEU A 210 -9.53 -17.07 -11.47
C LEU A 210 -8.24 -17.90 -11.41
N TYR A 211 -8.35 -19.20 -11.14
CA TYR A 211 -7.20 -20.11 -11.12
C TYR A 211 -7.30 -21.14 -12.25
N ALA A 212 -6.21 -21.27 -13.02
CA ALA A 212 -6.12 -22.19 -14.15
C ALA A 212 -5.25 -23.40 -13.83
N ASP A 213 -5.75 -24.61 -14.13
CA ASP A 213 -5.04 -25.88 -13.92
C ASP A 213 -4.51 -26.50 -15.23
N TYR A 214 -4.83 -25.90 -16.37
CA TYR A 214 -4.34 -26.30 -17.69
C TYR A 214 -4.35 -25.12 -18.67
N GLN A 215 -3.40 -25.11 -19.60
CA GLN A 215 -3.34 -24.16 -20.72
C GLN A 215 -3.04 -24.85 -22.05
N ASP A 216 -3.60 -24.28 -23.13
CA ASP A 216 -3.27 -24.55 -24.52
C ASP A 216 -2.87 -23.22 -25.22
N VAL A 217 -2.55 -23.23 -26.51
CA VAL A 217 -2.13 -22.06 -27.30
C VAL A 217 -3.13 -20.89 -27.19
N GLN A 218 -4.44 -21.17 -27.21
CA GLN A 218 -5.50 -20.13 -27.25
C GLN A 218 -6.38 -20.05 -26.00
N VAL A 219 -6.40 -21.09 -25.16
CA VAL A 219 -7.35 -21.22 -24.06
C VAL A 219 -6.68 -21.59 -22.73
N LEU A 220 -7.40 -21.28 -21.65
CA LEU A 220 -7.11 -21.69 -20.27
C LEU A 220 -8.30 -22.52 -19.77
N ARG A 221 -8.02 -23.59 -19.04
CA ARG A 221 -9.02 -24.29 -18.24
C ARG A 221 -8.99 -23.70 -16.84
N ILE A 222 -10.13 -23.17 -16.40
CA ILE A 222 -10.34 -22.53 -15.12
C ILE A 222 -11.00 -23.54 -14.17
N ARG A 223 -10.49 -23.65 -12.95
CA ARG A 223 -11.20 -24.34 -11.86
C ARG A 223 -12.29 -23.41 -11.36
N LEU A 224 -13.51 -23.92 -11.23
CA LEU A 224 -14.66 -23.18 -10.73
C LEU A 224 -15.12 -23.82 -9.40
N PRO A 225 -15.88 -23.08 -8.56
CA PRO A 225 -16.55 -23.69 -7.42
C PRO A 225 -17.45 -24.87 -7.82
N GLN A 226 -17.73 -25.76 -6.87
CA GLN A 226 -18.52 -26.99 -7.05
C GLN A 226 -17.83 -28.08 -7.90
N GLY A 227 -16.48 -28.11 -7.91
CA GLY A 227 -15.64 -29.05 -8.65
C GLY A 227 -15.77 -28.93 -10.18
N LEU A 228 -16.36 -27.84 -10.67
CA LEU A 228 -16.62 -27.62 -12.08
C LEU A 228 -15.36 -27.10 -12.79
N GLN A 229 -15.26 -27.36 -14.08
CA GLN A 229 -14.21 -26.84 -14.95
C GLN A 229 -14.82 -25.99 -16.06
N GLY A 230 -14.24 -24.83 -16.29
CA GLY A 230 -14.62 -23.91 -17.35
C GLY A 230 -13.46 -23.61 -18.29
N TRP A 231 -13.76 -22.99 -19.42
CA TRP A 231 -12.78 -22.63 -20.45
C TRP A 231 -12.90 -21.17 -20.83
N ILE A 232 -11.79 -20.45 -20.90
CA ILE A 232 -11.73 -19.06 -21.38
C ILE A 232 -10.65 -18.91 -22.46
N SER A 233 -10.81 -17.92 -23.34
CA SER A 233 -9.72 -17.50 -24.24
C SER A 233 -8.68 -16.66 -23.50
N LYS A 234 -7.42 -16.79 -23.90
CA LYS A 234 -6.26 -16.06 -23.34
C LYS A 234 -6.22 -14.56 -23.64
N ASN A 235 -7.09 -14.06 -24.51
CA ASN A 235 -7.24 -12.62 -24.74
C ASN A 235 -7.81 -11.94 -23.48
N ASP A 236 -7.60 -10.63 -23.32
CA ASP A 236 -8.35 -9.80 -22.34
C ASP A 236 -8.26 -10.27 -20.87
N VAL A 237 -7.18 -10.98 -20.53
CA VAL A 237 -6.82 -11.41 -19.17
C VAL A 237 -5.33 -11.15 -18.91
N PHE A 238 -4.95 -11.02 -17.65
CA PHE A 238 -3.58 -11.28 -17.21
C PHE A 238 -3.42 -12.78 -16.93
N ILE A 239 -2.22 -13.32 -17.12
CA ILE A 239 -1.84 -14.70 -16.78
C ILE A 239 -0.54 -14.57 -16.00
N LEU A 240 -0.58 -14.97 -14.74
CA LEU A 240 0.44 -14.78 -13.72
C LEU A 240 0.76 -16.12 -13.05
N GLU A 241 1.88 -16.21 -12.33
CA GLU A 241 2.09 -17.34 -11.40
C GLU A 241 1.03 -17.29 -10.26
N PRO A 242 0.66 -18.43 -9.62
CA PRO A 242 -0.48 -18.48 -8.70
C PRO A 242 -0.47 -17.44 -7.56
N GLU A 243 0.72 -17.10 -7.06
CA GLU A 243 0.95 -16.13 -5.97
C GLU A 243 1.49 -14.78 -6.46
N GLU A 244 1.77 -14.62 -7.75
CA GLU A 244 2.35 -13.39 -8.31
C GLU A 244 1.38 -12.20 -8.18
N ASN A 245 1.86 -11.07 -7.69
CA ASN A 245 1.06 -9.84 -7.57
C ASN A 245 0.75 -9.26 -8.95
N MET A 246 -0.28 -8.43 -9.04
CA MET A 246 -0.57 -7.69 -10.28
C MET A 246 0.66 -6.84 -10.69
N PRO A 247 1.18 -6.96 -11.92
CA PRO A 247 2.38 -6.22 -12.32
C PRO A 247 2.08 -4.73 -12.43
N SER A 248 2.94 -3.90 -11.82
CA SER A 248 2.88 -2.44 -11.95
C SER A 248 3.00 -2.01 -13.41
N SER A 249 2.17 -1.08 -13.83
CA SER A 249 2.36 -0.37 -15.10
C SER A 249 3.63 0.52 -15.04
N GLU A 250 4.37 0.59 -16.13
CA GLU A 250 5.41 1.64 -16.33
C GLU A 250 4.76 3.03 -16.48
N ASP A 251 3.52 3.08 -16.99
CA ASP A 251 2.71 4.27 -17.16
C ASP A 251 1.40 4.09 -16.36
N ILE A 252 1.43 4.51 -15.10
CA ILE A 252 0.30 4.42 -14.18
C ILE A 252 -0.84 5.36 -14.61
N GLU A 253 -0.54 6.58 -15.05
CA GLU A 253 -1.56 7.56 -15.48
C GLU A 253 -2.41 7.00 -16.63
N SER A 254 -1.77 6.44 -17.66
CA SER A 254 -2.44 5.85 -18.82
C SER A 254 -3.19 4.56 -18.49
N ALA A 255 -2.65 3.72 -17.59
CA ALA A 255 -3.31 2.49 -17.15
C ALA A 255 -4.60 2.80 -16.36
N LEU A 256 -4.54 3.73 -15.39
CA LEU A 256 -5.69 4.19 -14.61
C LEU A 256 -6.79 4.76 -15.53
N VAL A 257 -6.42 5.68 -16.42
CA VAL A 257 -7.36 6.30 -17.38
C VAL A 257 -7.98 5.26 -18.32
N SER A 258 -7.18 4.32 -18.83
CA SER A 258 -7.67 3.28 -19.76
C SER A 258 -8.64 2.33 -19.07
N ALA A 259 -8.37 1.94 -17.82
CA ALA A 259 -9.27 1.11 -17.03
C ALA A 259 -10.57 1.87 -16.70
N ALA A 260 -10.48 3.12 -16.23
CA ALA A 260 -11.64 3.93 -15.88
C ALA A 260 -12.59 4.18 -17.07
N LEU A 261 -12.05 4.41 -18.28
CA LEU A 261 -12.85 4.58 -19.50
C LEU A 261 -13.73 3.37 -19.85
N THR A 262 -13.42 2.17 -19.33
CA THR A 262 -14.29 0.98 -19.43
C THR A 262 -15.69 1.22 -18.85
N PHE A 263 -15.81 2.16 -17.92
CA PHE A 263 -17.04 2.46 -17.18
C PHE A 263 -17.72 3.78 -17.63
N GLU A 264 -17.27 4.40 -18.72
CA GLU A 264 -17.95 5.59 -19.26
C GLU A 264 -19.42 5.24 -19.62
N ARG A 265 -20.38 5.97 -19.02
CA ARG A 265 -21.83 5.77 -19.17
C ARG A 265 -22.39 4.49 -18.53
N THR A 266 -21.61 3.77 -17.71
CA THR A 266 -22.16 2.73 -16.83
C THR A 266 -23.14 3.35 -15.83
N THR A 267 -24.21 2.62 -15.52
CA THR A 267 -25.19 3.02 -14.50
C THR A 267 -24.50 3.23 -13.15
N TRP A 268 -24.74 4.38 -12.53
CA TRP A 268 -24.24 4.64 -11.19
C TRP A 268 -25.03 3.83 -10.16
N VAL A 269 -24.33 3.03 -9.36
CA VAL A 269 -24.90 2.23 -8.27
C VAL A 269 -23.93 2.24 -7.09
N PRO A 270 -24.35 2.74 -5.90
CA PRO A 270 -23.52 2.72 -4.69
C PRO A 270 -22.96 1.33 -4.37
N HIS A 271 -21.68 1.31 -4.02
CA HIS A 271 -20.88 0.12 -3.70
C HIS A 271 -20.82 -0.93 -4.82
N GLY A 272 -21.21 -0.59 -6.05
CA GLY A 272 -21.11 -1.46 -7.22
C GLY A 272 -19.67 -1.56 -7.74
N LEU A 273 -19.31 -2.73 -8.29
CA LEU A 273 -18.01 -3.07 -8.88
C LEU A 273 -18.15 -3.67 -10.30
N THR A 274 -19.24 -3.43 -11.02
CA THR A 274 -19.53 -4.16 -12.27
C THR A 274 -20.05 -3.30 -13.41
N SER A 275 -19.94 -3.80 -14.64
CA SER A 275 -20.54 -3.21 -15.84
C SER A 275 -22.09 -3.13 -15.82
N SER A 276 -22.74 -3.77 -14.85
CA SER A 276 -24.18 -3.63 -14.57
C SER A 276 -24.50 -2.47 -13.60
N GLY A 277 -23.52 -1.98 -12.85
CA GLY A 277 -23.68 -0.96 -11.81
C GLY A 277 -22.37 -0.76 -11.05
N ILE A 278 -21.90 0.48 -10.98
CA ILE A 278 -20.60 0.85 -10.36
C ILE A 278 -20.67 2.29 -9.82
N ASP A 279 -19.89 2.62 -8.79
CA ASP A 279 -19.68 4.00 -8.33
C ASP A 279 -18.23 4.46 -8.57
N MET A 280 -17.90 5.69 -8.17
CA MET A 280 -16.54 6.23 -8.38
C MET A 280 -15.48 5.55 -7.51
N THR A 281 -15.84 4.99 -6.35
CA THR A 281 -14.94 4.16 -5.53
C THR A 281 -14.60 2.87 -6.28
N GLY A 282 -15.61 2.20 -6.85
CA GLY A 282 -15.46 1.00 -7.65
C GLY A 282 -14.65 1.23 -8.93
N VAL A 283 -14.89 2.34 -9.64
CA VAL A 283 -14.10 2.73 -10.81
C VAL A 283 -12.62 2.90 -10.44
N LEU A 284 -12.32 3.59 -9.34
CA LEU A 284 -10.94 3.81 -8.91
C LEU A 284 -10.27 2.54 -8.39
N TYR A 285 -10.95 1.73 -7.57
CA TYR A 285 -10.47 0.41 -7.13
C TYR A 285 -10.08 -0.48 -8.31
N LEU A 286 -11.01 -0.67 -9.27
CA LEU A 286 -10.77 -1.51 -10.44
C LEU A 286 -9.66 -0.95 -11.33
N SER A 287 -9.54 0.39 -11.43
CA SER A 287 -8.46 1.03 -12.17
C SER A 287 -7.09 0.84 -11.51
N CYS A 288 -7.03 0.91 -10.18
CA CYS A 288 -5.80 0.69 -9.40
C CYS A 288 -5.30 -0.74 -9.57
N ILE A 289 -6.14 -1.76 -9.33
CA ILE A 289 -5.71 -3.16 -9.45
C ILE A 289 -5.31 -3.52 -10.90
N MET A 290 -5.96 -2.96 -11.92
CA MET A 290 -5.56 -3.14 -13.33
C MET A 290 -4.24 -2.45 -13.70
N SER A 291 -3.75 -1.53 -12.85
CA SER A 291 -2.48 -0.82 -13.00
C SER A 291 -1.36 -1.38 -12.11
N GLY A 292 -1.64 -2.44 -11.34
CA GLY A 292 -0.71 -3.04 -10.37
C GLY A 292 -0.63 -2.33 -9.01
N ILE A 293 -1.65 -1.53 -8.67
CA ILE A 293 -1.75 -0.83 -7.38
C ILE A 293 -2.71 -1.60 -6.47
N ASN A 294 -2.15 -2.21 -5.42
CA ASN A 294 -2.95 -2.90 -4.40
C ASN A 294 -3.69 -1.87 -3.52
N VAL A 295 -5.02 -1.97 -3.49
CA VAL A 295 -5.91 -1.13 -2.66
C VAL A 295 -7.21 -1.90 -2.41
N THR A 296 -7.93 -1.60 -1.33
CA THR A 296 -9.23 -2.22 -1.03
C THR A 296 -10.38 -1.47 -1.72
N PRO A 297 -11.57 -2.09 -1.96
CA PRO A 297 -12.74 -1.42 -2.54
C PRO A 297 -13.47 -0.52 -1.53
N ARG A 298 -12.71 0.32 -0.81
CA ARG A 298 -13.19 1.18 0.27
C ARG A 298 -12.84 2.64 0.03
N ALA A 299 -13.81 3.54 0.21
CA ALA A 299 -13.60 4.98 0.03
C ALA A 299 -12.47 5.52 0.93
N GLU A 300 -12.34 5.03 2.17
CA GLU A 300 -11.26 5.48 3.07
C GLU A 300 -9.87 5.03 2.61
N SER A 301 -9.79 3.92 1.86
CA SER A 301 -8.55 3.39 1.28
C SER A 301 -8.19 4.13 -0.01
N ILE A 302 -9.18 4.38 -0.88
CA ILE A 302 -9.01 5.18 -2.11
C ILE A 302 -8.62 6.63 -1.80
N ALA A 303 -9.22 7.27 -0.79
CA ALA A 303 -8.90 8.65 -0.40
C ALA A 303 -7.47 8.82 0.14
N GLN A 304 -6.83 7.74 0.58
CA GLN A 304 -5.45 7.74 1.10
C GLN A 304 -4.41 7.29 0.06
N LEU A 305 -4.80 7.02 -1.18
CA LEU A 305 -3.87 6.66 -2.25
C LEU A 305 -2.92 7.81 -2.61
N GLY A 306 -1.63 7.50 -2.67
CA GLY A 306 -0.60 8.40 -3.21
C GLY A 306 -0.37 9.69 -2.43
N ASP A 307 0.35 10.61 -3.08
CA ASP A 307 0.79 11.87 -2.49
C ASP A 307 -0.34 12.91 -2.48
N TYR A 308 -0.43 13.69 -1.40
CA TYR A 308 -1.27 14.89 -1.37
C TYR A 308 -0.67 15.98 -2.27
N ILE A 309 -1.47 16.48 -3.21
CA ILE A 309 -1.08 17.53 -4.16
C ILE A 309 -1.75 18.85 -3.77
N GLY A 310 -0.98 19.74 -3.15
CA GLY A 310 -1.39 21.12 -2.92
C GLY A 310 -1.41 21.91 -4.22
N LEU A 311 -2.58 22.05 -4.85
CA LEU A 311 -2.81 22.99 -5.95
C LEU A 311 -2.95 24.43 -5.41
N PRO A 312 -2.63 25.46 -6.22
CA PRO A 312 -2.82 26.85 -5.82
C PRO A 312 -4.29 27.28 -5.85
N ASP A 313 -4.63 28.32 -5.09
CA ASP A 313 -5.94 28.97 -5.19
C ASP A 313 -6.02 29.87 -6.44
N ASN A 314 -7.19 29.88 -7.08
CA ASN A 314 -7.52 30.78 -8.16
C ASN A 314 -7.75 32.20 -7.61
N SER A 315 -6.97 33.16 -8.11
CA SER A 315 -6.97 34.56 -7.65
C SER A 315 -8.28 35.33 -7.85
N GLU A 316 -9.20 34.85 -8.68
CA GLU A 316 -10.51 35.48 -8.92
C GLU A 316 -11.62 34.92 -8.02
N THR A 317 -11.55 33.64 -7.62
CA THR A 317 -12.59 32.95 -6.87
C THR A 317 -12.23 32.62 -5.42
N GLY A 318 -10.94 32.50 -5.10
CA GLY A 318 -10.47 32.00 -3.81
C GLY A 318 -10.75 30.50 -3.59
N LEU A 319 -10.89 29.74 -4.68
CA LEU A 319 -11.12 28.29 -4.70
C LEU A 319 -9.96 27.58 -5.41
N ILE A 320 -9.81 26.27 -5.18
CA ILE A 320 -8.72 25.46 -5.74
C ILE A 320 -8.67 25.51 -7.28
N ASP A 321 -7.50 25.79 -7.84
CA ASP A 321 -7.32 25.96 -9.28
C ASP A 321 -7.00 24.63 -9.99
N LEU A 322 -8.06 23.91 -10.36
CA LEU A 322 -8.00 22.60 -11.02
C LEU A 322 -7.27 22.62 -12.39
N ARG A 323 -6.90 23.79 -12.93
CA ARG A 323 -6.01 23.89 -14.12
C ARG A 323 -4.58 23.40 -13.86
N TYR A 324 -4.20 23.26 -12.59
CA TYR A 324 -2.90 22.71 -12.17
C TYR A 324 -2.96 21.21 -11.85
N ALA A 325 -4.13 20.58 -11.90
CA ALA A 325 -4.28 19.14 -11.81
C ALA A 325 -3.75 18.46 -13.09
N LYS A 326 -3.34 17.20 -12.98
CA LYS A 326 -2.83 16.36 -14.07
C LYS A 326 -3.73 15.16 -14.32
N THR A 327 -3.64 14.59 -15.52
CA THR A 327 -4.13 13.23 -15.82
C THR A 327 -3.77 12.25 -14.71
N GLY A 328 -4.72 11.41 -14.30
CA GLY A 328 -4.50 10.44 -13.23
C GLY A 328 -4.59 10.99 -11.79
N ASP A 329 -4.72 12.32 -11.60
CA ASP A 329 -5.04 12.88 -10.29
C ASP A 329 -6.45 12.44 -9.86
N ILE A 330 -6.55 11.91 -8.64
CA ILE A 330 -7.80 11.60 -7.97
C ILE A 330 -8.20 12.83 -7.16
N LEU A 331 -9.38 13.36 -7.44
CA LEU A 331 -10.03 14.40 -6.66
C LEU A 331 -10.88 13.74 -5.56
N VAL A 332 -10.60 14.04 -4.30
CA VAL A 332 -11.44 13.64 -3.16
C VAL A 332 -12.52 14.70 -2.99
N LEU A 333 -13.78 14.29 -3.13
CA LEU A 333 -14.94 15.19 -3.08
C LEU A 333 -15.71 15.02 -1.79
N LYS A 334 -16.10 16.15 -1.19
CA LYS A 334 -17.20 16.15 -0.22
C LYS A 334 -18.52 16.08 -0.96
N ASP A 335 -19.30 15.03 -0.70
CA ASP A 335 -20.73 15.10 -0.99
C ASP A 335 -21.51 15.52 0.26
N ILE A 336 -22.15 16.69 0.16
CA ILE A 336 -22.92 17.29 1.25
C ILE A 336 -24.40 16.95 1.05
N THR A 337 -24.68 15.65 0.92
CA THR A 337 -26.03 15.11 0.74
C THR A 337 -26.58 14.67 2.10
N GLU A 338 -27.74 15.22 2.47
CA GLU A 338 -28.51 14.90 3.69
C GLU A 338 -27.78 15.02 5.04
N GLY A 339 -26.59 15.66 5.07
CA GLY A 339 -25.85 15.93 6.31
C GLY A 339 -24.99 14.76 6.80
N LYS A 340 -24.82 13.72 5.98
CA LYS A 340 -23.72 12.77 6.14
C LYS A 340 -22.47 13.33 5.46
N ASN A 341 -21.28 12.99 5.98
CA ASN A 341 -20.02 13.20 5.29
C ASN A 341 -19.68 11.92 4.50
N GLU A 342 -20.28 11.73 3.33
CA GLU A 342 -19.90 10.64 2.42
C GLU A 342 -18.81 11.15 1.46
N ILE A 343 -17.81 10.29 1.21
CA ILE A 343 -16.67 10.59 0.33
C ILE A 343 -17.03 10.14 -1.09
N ASP A 344 -17.05 11.06 -2.04
CA ASP A 344 -17.17 10.78 -3.47
C ASP A 344 -15.85 11.13 -4.17
N PHE A 345 -15.68 10.71 -5.43
CA PHE A 345 -14.43 10.90 -6.16
C PHE A 345 -14.65 11.37 -7.60
N ALA A 346 -13.63 12.03 -8.13
CA ALA A 346 -13.50 12.27 -9.55
C ALA A 346 -12.07 11.97 -10.02
N LEU A 347 -11.91 11.47 -11.25
CA LEU A 347 -10.60 11.19 -11.85
C LEU A 347 -10.32 12.23 -12.94
N ILE A 348 -9.16 12.89 -12.90
CA ILE A 348 -8.74 13.80 -13.97
C ILE A 348 -8.33 12.98 -15.21
N MET A 349 -8.95 13.31 -16.33
CA MET A 349 -8.79 12.63 -17.62
C MET A 349 -8.03 13.54 -18.61
N PRO A 350 -7.41 12.98 -19.66
CA PRO A 350 -6.72 13.78 -20.69
C PRO A 350 -7.62 14.86 -21.33
N ASP A 351 -7.00 15.90 -21.88
CA ASP A 351 -7.66 16.98 -22.64
C ASP A 351 -8.59 17.89 -21.80
N GLU A 352 -8.16 18.27 -20.58
CA GLU A 352 -8.94 19.09 -19.63
C GLU A 352 -10.32 18.47 -19.29
N ARG A 353 -10.34 17.15 -19.04
CA ARG A 353 -11.55 16.39 -18.73
C ARG A 353 -11.51 15.78 -17.33
N VAL A 354 -12.68 15.36 -16.86
CA VAL A 354 -12.88 14.71 -15.56
C VAL A 354 -13.95 13.63 -15.67
N MET A 355 -13.69 12.45 -15.13
CA MET A 355 -14.69 11.40 -14.94
C MET A 355 -15.27 11.51 -13.53
N MET A 356 -16.60 11.57 -13.42
CA MET A 356 -17.31 11.59 -12.14
C MET A 356 -18.75 11.09 -12.28
N HIS A 357 -19.39 10.75 -11.17
CA HIS A 357 -20.84 10.82 -11.07
C HIS A 357 -21.28 12.29 -10.94
N ARG A 358 -22.52 12.61 -11.31
CA ARG A 358 -23.09 13.95 -11.08
C ARG A 358 -24.47 13.78 -10.44
N ILE A 359 -24.69 14.48 -9.33
CA ILE A 359 -26.00 14.54 -8.66
C ILE A 359 -27.10 14.83 -9.70
N GLY A 360 -28.07 13.93 -9.80
CA GLY A 360 -29.17 14.00 -10.77
C GLY A 360 -28.94 13.27 -12.11
N THR A 361 -27.76 12.67 -12.36
CA THR A 361 -27.57 11.67 -13.43
C THR A 361 -27.65 10.25 -12.89
N SER A 362 -28.00 9.29 -13.74
CA SER A 362 -28.02 7.86 -13.42
C SER A 362 -26.76 7.12 -13.88
N THR A 363 -25.71 7.84 -14.32
CA THR A 363 -24.51 7.28 -14.94
C THR A 363 -23.26 8.04 -14.53
N ILE A 364 -22.13 7.32 -14.44
CA ILE A 364 -20.79 7.90 -14.44
C ILE A 364 -20.50 8.44 -15.84
N SER A 365 -19.85 9.59 -15.95
CA SER A 365 -19.63 10.26 -17.24
C SER A 365 -18.38 11.13 -17.24
N VAL A 366 -17.83 11.38 -18.42
CA VAL A 366 -16.71 12.31 -18.62
C VAL A 366 -17.24 13.68 -19.03
N TYR A 367 -16.77 14.72 -18.35
CA TYR A 367 -17.09 16.13 -18.61
C TYR A 367 -15.80 16.93 -18.85
N SER A 368 -15.89 18.15 -19.40
CA SER A 368 -14.75 19.08 -19.37
C SER A 368 -14.67 19.80 -18.03
N LEU A 369 -13.45 19.99 -17.52
CA LEU A 369 -13.14 20.80 -16.33
C LEU A 369 -13.60 22.26 -16.48
N THR A 370 -13.67 22.77 -17.70
CA THR A 370 -14.15 24.14 -17.99
C THR A 370 -15.66 24.33 -17.77
N ASN A 371 -16.41 23.26 -17.51
CA ASN A 371 -17.86 23.29 -17.34
C ASN A 371 -18.27 23.82 -15.95
N LYS A 372 -18.43 25.14 -15.85
CA LYS A 372 -18.88 25.86 -14.63
C LYS A 372 -20.19 25.36 -14.01
N ASN A 373 -20.98 24.52 -14.70
CA ASN A 373 -22.18 23.87 -14.14
C ASN A 373 -21.88 22.67 -13.23
N LEU A 374 -20.61 22.25 -13.12
CA LEU A 374 -20.14 21.23 -12.18
C LEU A 374 -19.86 21.82 -10.80
N ARG A 375 -19.29 23.04 -10.72
CA ARG A 375 -18.80 23.69 -9.48
C ARG A 375 -17.89 22.75 -8.69
N LEU A 376 -17.00 22.06 -9.42
CA LEU A 376 -16.13 21.02 -8.90
C LEU A 376 -15.09 21.61 -7.92
N GLU A 377 -14.62 22.81 -8.22
CA GLU A 377 -13.76 23.67 -7.40
C GLU A 377 -14.36 24.03 -6.02
N GLU A 378 -15.67 23.81 -5.80
CA GLU A 378 -16.35 23.98 -4.50
C GLU A 378 -16.54 22.65 -3.73
N LYS A 379 -16.33 21.51 -4.40
CA LYS A 379 -16.54 20.15 -3.86
C LYS A 379 -15.24 19.42 -3.48
N VAL A 380 -14.14 19.73 -4.18
CA VAL A 380 -12.83 19.14 -3.94
C VAL A 380 -12.32 19.54 -2.55
N GLU A 381 -12.07 18.55 -1.69
CA GLU A 381 -11.34 18.76 -0.42
C GLU A 381 -9.84 18.56 -0.63
N GLU A 382 -9.45 17.50 -1.35
CA GLU A 382 -8.05 17.14 -1.58
C GLU A 382 -7.82 16.67 -3.01
N VAL A 383 -6.56 16.75 -3.45
CA VAL A 383 -6.08 16.15 -4.69
C VAL A 383 -4.99 15.14 -4.35
N ARG A 384 -5.10 13.94 -4.91
CA ARG A 384 -4.24 12.79 -4.67
C ARG A 384 -3.59 12.35 -5.98
N ARG A 385 -2.29 12.08 -5.99
CA ARG A 385 -1.57 11.57 -7.16
C ARG A 385 -0.80 10.31 -6.82
N ILE A 386 -0.98 9.27 -7.63
CA ILE A 386 -0.24 8.02 -7.48
C ILE A 386 1.08 8.15 -8.24
N SER A 387 2.15 8.40 -7.49
CA SER A 387 3.52 8.46 -8.02
C SER A 387 4.06 7.06 -8.32
N VAL A 388 4.76 6.88 -9.44
CA VAL A 388 5.55 5.67 -9.71
C VAL A 388 6.67 5.59 -8.67
N GLN A 389 6.78 4.48 -7.95
CA GLN A 389 7.94 4.22 -7.11
C GLN A 389 9.09 3.74 -8.00
N GLU A 390 10.09 4.61 -8.23
CA GLU A 390 11.38 4.17 -8.75
C GLU A 390 12.02 3.18 -7.75
N HIS A 391 12.47 2.02 -8.25
CA HIS A 391 13.12 0.93 -7.48
C HIS A 391 14.60 0.78 -7.89
#